data_AF-A0A2E6IS47-F1
#
_entry.id   AF-A0A2E6IS47-F1
#
_cell.length_a   1.000
_cell.length_b   1.000
_cell.length_c   1.000
_cell.angle_alpha   90.00
_cell.angle_beta   90.00
_cell.angle_gamma   90.00
#
_symmetry.space_group_name_H-M   'P 1'
#
loop_
_entity.id
_entity.type
_entity.pdbx_description
1 polymer ?
#
loop_
_entity_poly.entity_id
_entity_poly.type
_entity_poly.pdbx_seq_one_letter_code
_entity_poly.pdbx_strand_id
1 'polypeptide(L)'
;MTVLLRDPLLRAWGVLLGLSLGSTALSLRPWPTELAAPAGAVILTLAWLKARVILARYLGLAAAPSWRRGFDLALALFCLLLLGLYLLPLAV
;
A
#
# COMPACT_ATOMS: atom_id res chain seq x y z
N MET A 1 -7.84 -26.05 3.52
CA MET A 1 -7.80 -24.74 2.84
C MET A 1 -9.01 -23.85 3.15
N THR A 2 -10.18 -24.39 3.50
CA THR A 2 -11.40 -23.61 3.82
C THR A 2 -11.37 -22.88 5.16
N VAL A 3 -10.65 -23.40 6.17
CA VAL A 3 -10.47 -22.75 7.48
C VAL A 3 -9.63 -21.47 7.39
N LEU A 4 -8.55 -21.48 6.60
CA LEU A 4 -7.68 -20.32 6.33
C LEU A 4 -8.45 -19.11 5.75
N LEU A 5 -9.50 -19.36 4.96
CA LEU A 5 -10.33 -18.31 4.36
C LEU A 5 -11.33 -17.69 5.36
N ARG A 6 -11.61 -18.36 6.49
CA ARG A 6 -12.54 -17.84 7.51
C ARG A 6 -11.86 -16.93 8.53
N ASP A 7 -10.56 -17.09 8.76
CA ASP A 7 -9.82 -16.22 9.69
C ASP A 7 -9.51 -14.87 9.01
N PRO A 8 -10.05 -13.75 9.53
CA PRO A 8 -9.83 -12.43 8.95
C PRO A 8 -8.36 -11.99 8.99
N LEU A 9 -7.58 -12.48 9.96
CA LEU A 9 -6.16 -12.16 10.10
C LEU A 9 -5.33 -12.94 9.07
N LEU A 10 -5.59 -14.24 8.89
CA LEU A 10 -4.89 -15.04 7.86
C LEU A 10 -5.22 -14.55 6.44
N ARG A 11 -6.46 -14.12 6.20
CA ARG A 11 -6.82 -13.47 4.93
C ARG A 11 -6.05 -12.17 4.73
N ALA A 12 -5.93 -11.33 5.77
CA ALA A 12 -5.15 -10.09 5.71
C ALA A 12 -3.66 -10.37 5.44
N TRP A 13 -3.10 -11.39 6.08
CA TRP A 13 -1.75 -11.87 5.83
C TRP A 13 -1.55 -12.31 4.37
N GLY A 14 -2.48 -13.10 3.81
CA GLY A 14 -2.43 -13.52 2.41
C GLY A 14 -2.48 -12.33 1.44
N VAL A 15 -3.28 -11.30 1.74
CA VAL A 15 -3.28 -10.04 0.97
C VAL A 15 -1.93 -9.33 1.07
N LEU A 16 -1.35 -9.22 2.27
CA LEU A 16 -0.04 -8.59 2.46
C LEU A 16 1.09 -9.33 1.73
N LEU A 17 1.04 -10.67 1.68
CA LEU A 17 1.94 -11.46 0.86
C LEU A 17 1.78 -11.13 -0.62
N GLY A 18 0.56 -11.15 -1.15
CA GLY A 18 0.29 -10.82 -2.55
C GLY A 18 0.77 -9.41 -2.93
N LEU A 19 0.47 -8.42 -2.10
CA LEU A 19 0.94 -7.04 -2.28
C LEU A 19 2.47 -6.94 -2.23
N SER A 20 3.12 -7.71 -1.35
CA SER A 20 4.58 -7.71 -1.23
C SER A 20 5.25 -8.36 -2.44
N LEU A 21 4.73 -9.50 -2.91
CA LEU A 21 5.20 -10.14 -4.14
C LEU A 21 5.03 -9.20 -5.35
N GLY A 22 3.89 -8.52 -5.46
CA GLY A 22 3.64 -7.52 -6.50
C GLY A 22 4.67 -6.38 -6.44
N SER A 23 4.91 -5.83 -5.24
CA SER A 23 5.92 -4.76 -5.09
C SER A 23 7.33 -5.24 -5.43
N THR A 24 7.72 -6.46 -5.01
CA THR A 24 9.04 -7.03 -5.30
C THR A 24 9.21 -7.27 -6.81
N ALA A 25 8.20 -7.82 -7.48
CA ALA A 25 8.25 -8.05 -8.92
C ALA A 25 8.38 -6.74 -9.71
N LEU A 26 7.68 -5.68 -9.29
CA LEU A 26 7.82 -4.36 -9.90
C LEU A 26 9.21 -3.75 -9.66
N SER A 27 9.77 -3.90 -8.45
CA SER A 27 11.09 -3.35 -8.11
C SER A 27 12.25 -4.06 -8.80
N LEU A 28 12.12 -5.37 -9.07
CA LEU A 28 13.16 -6.13 -9.77
C LEU A 28 13.16 -5.91 -11.29
N ARG A 29 12.06 -5.37 -11.84
CA ARG A 29 11.96 -5.11 -13.27
C ARG A 29 12.77 -3.87 -13.63
N PRO A 30 13.66 -3.94 -14.64
CA PRO A 30 14.26 -2.74 -15.21
C PRO A 30 13.17 -1.95 -15.95
N TRP A 31 12.95 -0.69 -15.56
CA TRP A 31 12.00 0.19 -16.23
C TRP A 31 12.75 1.16 -17.15
N PRO A 32 12.30 1.36 -18.40
CA PRO A 32 12.80 2.46 -19.21
C PRO A 32 12.48 3.80 -18.52
N THR A 33 13.28 4.82 -18.77
CA THR A 33 13.19 6.13 -18.09
C THR A 33 11.78 6.72 -18.12
N GLU A 34 11.08 6.57 -19.24
CA GLU A 34 9.70 7.05 -19.45
C GLU A 34 8.67 6.38 -18.53
N LEU A 35 8.93 5.13 -18.11
CA LEU A 35 8.05 4.35 -17.25
C LEU A 35 8.53 4.26 -15.80
N ALA A 36 9.69 4.82 -15.47
CA ALA A 36 10.22 4.80 -14.12
C ALA A 36 9.30 5.53 -13.14
N ALA A 37 8.82 6.72 -13.51
CA ALA A 37 7.89 7.52 -12.71
C ALA A 37 6.55 6.81 -12.43
N PRO A 38 5.80 6.31 -13.43
CA PRO A 38 4.57 5.58 -13.16
C PRO A 38 4.82 4.28 -12.38
N ALA A 39 5.95 3.58 -12.60
CA ALA A 39 6.30 2.40 -11.81
C ALA A 39 6.50 2.75 -10.32
N GLY A 40 7.19 3.84 -10.00
CA GLY A 40 7.33 4.34 -8.63
C GLY A 40 5.98 4.70 -7.99
N ALA A 41 5.08 5.33 -8.73
CA ALA A 41 3.73 5.64 -8.26
C ALA A 41 2.90 4.37 -7.96
N VAL A 42 3.03 3.33 -8.78
CA VAL A 42 2.39 2.02 -8.52
C VAL A 42 2.97 1.37 -7.26
N ILE A 43 4.30 1.39 -7.08
CA ILE A 43 4.94 0.86 -5.86
C ILE A 43 4.44 1.60 -4.62
N LEU A 44 4.34 2.93 -4.66
CA LEU A 44 3.80 3.72 -3.56
C LEU A 44 2.34 3.39 -3.28
N THR A 45 1.54 3.15 -4.33
CA THR A 45 0.15 2.70 -4.20
C THR A 45 0.05 1.33 -3.53
N LEU A 46 0.93 0.38 -3.88
CA LEU A 46 1.00 -0.91 -3.21
C LEU A 46 1.40 -0.77 -1.73
N ALA A 47 2.35 0.11 -1.41
CA ALA A 47 2.72 0.40 -0.02
C ALA A 47 1.55 1.01 0.76
N TRP A 48 0.80 1.93 0.16
CA TRP A 48 -0.41 2.51 0.73
C TRP A 48 -1.47 1.44 1.03
N LEU A 49 -1.76 0.55 0.09
CA LEU A 49 -2.69 -0.56 0.29
C LEU A 49 -2.26 -1.49 1.43
N LYS A 50 -0.97 -1.81 1.53
CA LYS A 50 -0.42 -2.61 2.64
C LYS A 50 -0.67 -1.93 3.99
N ALA A 51 -0.37 -0.63 4.09
CA ALA A 51 -0.59 0.13 5.30
C ALA A 51 -2.07 0.14 5.73
N ARG A 52 -3.02 0.28 4.79
CA ARG A 52 -4.47 0.20 5.08
C ARG A 52 -4.88 -1.18 5.61
N VAL A 53 -4.31 -2.27 5.08
CA VAL A 53 -4.58 -3.63 5.59
C VAL A 53 -4.07 -3.78 7.02
N ILE A 54 -2.85 -3.31 7.31
CA ILE A 54 -2.25 -3.36 8.66
C ILE A 54 -3.09 -2.54 9.65
N LEU A 55 -3.38 -1.28 9.31
CA LEU A 55 -4.22 -0.40 10.14
C LEU A 55 -5.58 -1.04 10.45
N ALA A 56 -6.26 -1.56 9.43
CA ALA A 56 -7.61 -2.10 9.62
C ALA A 56 -7.64 -3.43 10.37
N ARG A 57 -6.67 -4.33 10.15
CA ARG A 57 -6.73 -5.73 10.62
C ARG A 57 -5.79 -6.03 11.76
N TYR A 58 -4.56 -5.51 11.72
CA TYR A 58 -3.54 -5.78 12.74
C TYR A 58 -3.61 -4.78 13.90
N LEU A 59 -3.90 -3.51 13.64
CA LEU A 59 -4.15 -2.51 14.70
C LEU A 59 -5.59 -2.49 15.19
N GLY A 60 -6.46 -3.36 14.68
CA GLY A 60 -7.84 -3.50 15.14
C GLY A 60 -8.76 -2.31 14.81
N LEU A 61 -8.33 -1.34 13.98
CA LEU A 61 -9.14 -0.16 13.66
C LEU A 61 -10.42 -0.49 12.87
N ALA A 62 -10.58 -1.72 12.38
CA ALA A 62 -11.87 -2.20 11.86
C ALA A 62 -13.00 -2.11 12.90
N ALA A 63 -12.70 -2.23 14.20
CA ALA A 63 -13.68 -2.09 15.28
C ALA A 63 -13.96 -0.61 15.67
N ALA A 64 -13.18 0.35 15.17
CA ALA A 64 -13.27 1.77 15.50
C ALA A 64 -13.34 2.65 14.23
N PRO A 65 -14.53 2.79 13.60
CA PRO A 65 -14.67 3.43 12.29
C PRO A 65 -14.25 4.91 12.25
N SER A 66 -14.45 5.67 13.35
CA SER A 66 -14.06 7.07 13.45
C SER A 66 -12.54 7.24 13.39
N TRP A 67 -11.81 6.48 14.22
CA TRP A 67 -10.36 6.46 14.23
C TRP A 67 -9.78 5.97 12.90
N ARG A 68 -10.37 4.93 12.32
CA ARG A 68 -9.95 4.42 11.02
C ARG A 68 -9.97 5.49 9.92
N ARG A 69 -11.00 6.35 9.87
CA ARG A 69 -11.07 7.43 8.89
C ARG A 69 -9.95 8.46 9.07
N GLY A 70 -9.65 8.82 10.33
CA GLY A 70 -8.56 9.74 10.65
C GLY A 70 -7.20 9.20 10.22
N PHE A 71 -6.92 7.93 10.54
CA PHE A 71 -5.69 7.26 10.10
C PHE A 71 -5.63 7.09 8.57
N ASP A 72 -6.73 6.70 7.91
CA ASP A 72 -6.79 6.58 6.45
C ASP A 72 -6.53 7.94 5.77
N LEU A 73 -7.07 9.05 6.31
CA LEU A 73 -6.84 10.40 5.80
C LEU A 73 -5.38 10.85 5.98
N ALA A 74 -4.84 10.71 7.20
CA ALA A 74 -3.44 11.06 7.49
C ALA A 74 -2.47 10.26 6.60
N LEU A 75 -2.74 8.96 6.43
CA LEU A 75 -1.95 8.09 5.56
C LEU A 75 -2.07 8.50 4.09
N ALA A 76 -3.26 8.87 3.61
CA ALA A 76 -3.45 9.34 2.24
C ALA A 76 -2.70 10.65 1.97
N LEU A 77 -2.77 11.62 2.88
CA LEU A 77 -2.03 12.87 2.78
C LEU A 77 -0.52 12.64 2.81
N PHE A 78 -0.04 11.75 3.67
CA PHE A 78 1.36 11.37 3.71
C PHE A 78 1.82 10.73 2.40
N CYS A 79 1.06 9.79 1.84
CA CYS A 79 1.38 9.19 0.54
C CYS A 79 1.33 10.22 -0.60
N LEU A 80 0.38 11.16 -0.60
CA LEU A 80 0.33 12.25 -1.58
C LEU A 80 1.55 13.17 -1.49
N LEU A 81 2.00 13.49 -0.28
CA LEU A 81 3.23 14.25 -0.07
C LEU A 81 4.44 13.50 -0.64
N LEU A 82 4.59 12.21 -0.32
CA LEU A 82 5.67 11.38 -0.86
C LEU A 82 5.62 11.29 -2.39
N LEU A 83 4.43 11.16 -2.98
CA LEU A 83 4.26 11.16 -4.42
C LEU A 83 4.68 12.50 -5.04
N GLY A 84 4.27 13.61 -4.44
CA GLY A 84 4.67 14.95 -4.88
C GLY A 84 6.19 15.14 -4.84
N LEU A 85 6.84 14.73 -3.75
CA LEU A 85 8.30 14.77 -3.62
C LEU A 85 9.00 13.88 -4.64
N TYR A 86 8.44 12.70 -4.93
CA TYR A 86 8.98 11.77 -5.92
C TYR A 86 8.87 12.32 -7.35
N LEU A 87 7.79 13.01 -7.68
CA LEU A 87 7.55 13.58 -9.01
C LEU A 87 8.19 14.96 -9.21
N LEU A 88 8.60 15.64 -8.13
CA LEU A 88 9.19 16.99 -8.18
C LEU A 88 10.34 17.13 -9.19
N PRO A 89 11.29 16.18 -9.32
CA PRO A 89 12.37 16.29 -10.30
C PRO A 89 11.94 16.19 -11.77
N LEU A 90 10.71 15.73 -12.04
CA LEU A 90 10.15 15.66 -13.40
C LEU A 90 9.47 16.98 -13.80
N ALA A 91 9.22 17.85 -12.83
CA ALA A 91 8.53 19.12 -13.02
C ALA A 91 9.49 20.31 -13.19
N VAL A 92 10.79 20.10 -12.98
CA VAL A 92 11.87 21.10 -13.04
C VAL A 92 12.82 20.73 -14.18
#